data_AF-A0A3B8XK26-F1
#
_entry.id   AF-A0A3B8XK26-F1
#
_cell.length_a   1.000
_cell.length_b   1.000
_cell.length_c   1.000
_cell.angle_alpha   90.00
_cell.angle_beta   90.00
_cell.angle_gamma   90.00
#
_symmetry.space_group_name_H-M   'P 1'
#
loop_
_entity.id
_entity.type
_entity.pdbx_description
1 polymer ?
#
loop_
_entity_poly.entity_id
_entity_poly.type
_entity_poly.pdbx_seq_one_letter_code
_entity_poly.pdbx_strand_id
1 'polypeptide(L)'
;MGFDLRQAPLGAVLMGAAMLTALPLHAQESGSGTKEGVMELAPLVVEGERERADGPVDGPFATQSATATKTDTPIIETPQSISVISSQDMTARGARSLAQSIRYATGITTENRGGAVSRYDLFSIRGFSTSQTYLDGMLMPYNGWYSSPQIAPEMVERLEILKGPASVLYGSAPPGGLVNSVSKRPQDTASGEISVSIGSDNLYEGLLDATGPLDQEGKFSYRFIGLGRVQDGQARTTETERRLIAPSFRWQPTDKTSLTVLTHFQHDPKGGTFGGVPGAGSVSPNPNGPLPTDFYDGDVKFEEFNRKQLALGYIFEHRFDDVFTFTQNTRYLETDLDYESVYGGLLLPDNRTLLRAMIYTNEQSTSYSTDNRLQAKFNTGAISHTLLAGVDYWTLDSDLERGDLVPTLLTPFIVPPIDIYNPDNDQPLPAVPRTQLNNYEIEQTGIYLQEQLKLDGLVVLLGGRQDWYESKNTIRLTPANNSSISQDQFSGRAGVLYHFENGLAPYISYAESFEPQTGADRFGNAFEPTTGQQVEAGLKFQSPDGSFMITGSVFDITKQNVTVSDPLGAPGDQIQQGEVRSRGFELEGHIQPVNGLNIAAFYTKMDVETTEDTTAANVGKTPVQV
;
A
#
# COMPACT_ATOMS: atom_id res chain seq x y z
N MET A 1 -15.83 -40.53 40.77
CA MET A 1 -16.37 -39.26 41.29
C MET A 1 -17.52 -38.86 40.37
N GLY A 2 -18.72 -38.72 40.94
CA GLY A 2 -19.98 -38.77 40.20
C GLY A 2 -20.32 -37.52 39.40
N PHE A 3 -20.85 -37.77 38.21
CA PHE A 3 -21.80 -36.93 37.49
C PHE A 3 -23.20 -37.14 38.08
N ASP A 4 -23.98 -36.06 38.23
CA ASP A 4 -25.40 -35.96 37.82
C ASP A 4 -25.93 -34.55 38.16
N LEU A 5 -26.74 -33.96 37.27
CA LEU A 5 -28.03 -33.31 37.58
C LEU A 5 -28.72 -32.73 36.33
N ARG A 6 -29.60 -33.55 35.73
CA ARG A 6 -31.04 -33.32 35.41
C ARG A 6 -31.54 -32.02 34.72
N GLN A 7 -32.13 -32.22 33.51
CA GLN A 7 -33.52 -31.93 33.04
C GLN A 7 -34.36 -30.89 33.83
N ALA A 8 -35.21 -29.98 33.34
CA ALA A 8 -35.92 -29.60 32.08
C ALA A 8 -36.92 -28.44 32.49
N PRO A 9 -37.92 -27.91 31.72
CA PRO A 9 -38.24 -27.91 30.27
C PRO A 9 -38.61 -26.53 29.65
N LEU A 10 -38.90 -26.58 28.35
CA LEU A 10 -39.53 -25.58 27.46
C LEU A 10 -40.81 -24.90 27.98
N GLY A 11 -41.01 -23.65 27.55
CA GLY A 11 -42.31 -22.98 27.47
C GLY A 11 -42.35 -22.01 26.28
N ALA A 12 -43.10 -22.36 25.24
CA ALA A 12 -43.42 -21.53 24.09
C ALA A 12 -44.61 -20.61 24.40
N VAL A 13 -44.57 -19.35 23.97
CA VAL A 13 -45.76 -18.50 23.82
C VAL A 13 -45.70 -17.77 22.48
N LEU A 14 -46.66 -18.13 21.64
CA LEU A 14 -47.10 -17.45 20.42
C LEU A 14 -48.23 -16.47 20.81
N MET A 15 -48.11 -15.20 20.40
CA MET A 15 -49.21 -14.24 20.11
C MET A 15 -48.53 -13.10 19.34
N GLY A 16 -48.95 -12.67 18.15
CA GLY A 16 -50.32 -12.54 17.65
C GLY A 16 -50.59 -11.05 17.47
N ALA A 17 -50.62 -10.60 16.22
CA ALA A 17 -50.63 -9.22 15.74
C ALA A 17 -51.72 -8.29 16.29
N ALA A 18 -51.43 -6.98 16.30
CA ALA A 18 -52.39 -5.94 15.90
C ALA A 18 -51.66 -4.63 15.53
N MET A 19 -51.68 -4.29 14.24
CA MET A 19 -51.47 -2.92 13.75
C MET A 19 -52.65 -2.05 14.19
N LEU A 20 -52.37 -0.83 14.65
CA LEU A 20 -53.36 0.25 14.64
C LEU A 20 -52.69 1.56 14.22
N THR A 21 -53.03 1.96 13.00
CA THR A 21 -52.87 3.28 12.42
C THR A 21 -53.69 4.31 13.18
N ALA A 22 -53.10 5.44 13.55
CA ALA A 22 -53.84 6.65 13.94
C ALA A 22 -53.31 7.84 13.14
N LEU A 23 -54.12 8.29 12.18
CA LEU A 23 -54.04 9.60 11.51
C LEU A 23 -54.78 10.66 12.35
N PRO A 24 -54.45 11.95 12.19
CA PRO A 24 -54.62 12.97 13.22
C PRO A 24 -56.04 13.54 13.29
N LEU A 25 -56.48 13.87 14.50
CA LEU A 25 -57.70 14.64 14.73
C LEU A 25 -57.37 16.14 14.75
N HIS A 26 -57.99 16.88 13.83
CA HIS A 26 -57.98 18.35 13.81
C HIS A 26 -58.73 18.91 15.03
N ALA A 27 -58.07 19.78 15.80
CA ALA A 27 -58.74 20.71 16.70
C ALA A 27 -58.60 22.12 16.12
N GLN A 28 -59.75 22.71 15.78
CA GLN A 28 -59.89 24.05 15.25
C GLN A 28 -60.06 25.03 16.42
N GLU A 29 -59.00 25.76 16.78
CA GLU A 29 -59.11 26.96 17.61
C GLU A 29 -59.00 28.21 16.74
N SER A 30 -60.09 28.98 16.74
CA SER A 30 -60.19 30.28 16.07
C SER A 30 -59.63 31.37 16.97
N GLY A 31 -58.37 31.76 16.76
CA GLY A 31 -57.74 32.93 17.38
C GLY A 31 -57.24 33.89 16.32
N SER A 32 -57.92 35.03 16.15
CA SER A 32 -57.47 36.10 15.26
C SER A 32 -56.24 36.81 15.85
N GLY A 33 -55.09 36.63 15.23
CA GLY A 33 -53.88 37.39 15.52
C GLY A 33 -53.07 37.56 14.24
N THR A 34 -53.11 38.77 13.68
CA THR A 34 -52.23 39.18 12.58
C THR A 34 -50.79 39.18 13.07
N LYS A 35 -50.04 38.11 12.74
CA LYS A 35 -48.57 38.11 12.75
C LYS A 35 -48.11 38.19 11.30
N GLU A 36 -47.28 39.18 11.00
CA GLU A 36 -46.51 39.23 9.76
C GLU A 36 -45.76 37.91 9.62
N GLY A 37 -46.11 37.14 8.59
CA GLY A 37 -45.46 35.86 8.30
C GLY A 37 -44.06 36.12 7.81
N VAL A 38 -43.07 35.93 8.68
CA VAL A 38 -41.71 35.64 8.25
C VAL A 38 -41.80 34.31 7.50
N MET A 39 -41.52 34.36 6.19
CA MET A 39 -41.47 33.16 5.36
C MET A 39 -40.21 32.39 5.77
N GLU A 40 -40.36 31.45 6.68
CA GLU A 40 -39.31 30.49 7.04
C GLU A 40 -39.10 29.60 5.81
N LEU A 41 -38.00 29.84 5.08
CA LEU A 41 -37.60 28.96 3.99
C LEU A 41 -37.31 27.59 4.59
N ALA A 42 -37.84 26.53 3.98
CA ALA A 42 -37.43 25.17 4.32
C ALA A 42 -35.89 25.11 4.23
N PRO A 43 -35.21 24.48 5.20
CA PRO A 43 -33.76 24.37 5.15
C PRO A 43 -33.38 23.75 3.81
N LEU A 44 -32.57 24.49 3.04
CA LEU A 44 -31.90 23.96 1.86
C LEU A 44 -30.90 22.92 2.39
N VAL A 45 -31.28 21.65 2.36
CA VAL A 45 -30.31 20.56 2.48
C VAL A 45 -29.52 20.62 1.18
N VAL A 46 -28.31 21.17 1.26
CA VAL A 46 -27.33 21.04 0.17
C VAL A 46 -26.87 19.59 0.21
N GLU A 47 -27.62 18.69 -0.43
CA GLU A 47 -27.15 17.36 -0.78
C GLU A 47 -26.12 17.52 -1.89
N GLY A 48 -24.85 17.59 -1.53
CA GLY A 48 -23.79 17.79 -2.50
C GLY A 48 -22.44 18.07 -1.86
N GLU A 49 -22.02 17.25 -0.89
CA GLU A 49 -20.59 17.14 -0.68
C GLU A 49 -20.02 16.41 -1.89
N ARG A 50 -19.35 17.16 -2.77
CA ARG A 50 -18.54 16.59 -3.84
C ARG A 50 -17.50 15.70 -3.17
N GLU A 51 -17.38 14.45 -3.64
CA GLU A 51 -16.33 13.53 -3.18
C GLU A 51 -14.98 14.26 -3.22
N ARG A 52 -14.24 14.21 -2.11
CA ARG A 52 -12.85 14.65 -2.06
C ARG A 52 -11.95 13.45 -2.16
N ALA A 53 -10.72 13.58 -2.65
CA ALA A 53 -9.71 12.53 -2.72
C ALA A 53 -9.21 11.96 -1.38
N ASP A 54 -9.59 12.56 -0.25
CA ASP A 54 -9.11 12.22 1.09
C ASP A 54 -10.22 11.85 2.10
N GLY A 55 -11.46 11.74 1.63
CA GLY A 55 -12.64 11.32 2.40
C GLY A 55 -13.11 9.89 2.10
N PRO A 56 -14.31 9.51 2.57
CA PRO A 56 -14.97 8.27 2.15
C PRO A 56 -15.34 8.26 0.66
N VAL A 57 -15.66 7.07 0.15
CA VAL A 57 -16.28 6.88 -1.17
C VAL A 57 -17.76 6.57 -0.93
N ASP A 58 -18.63 7.52 -1.28
CA ASP A 58 -20.09 7.39 -1.05
C ASP A 58 -20.83 6.71 -2.21
N GLY A 59 -20.21 6.71 -3.40
CA GLY A 59 -20.76 6.12 -4.62
C GLY A 59 -20.31 4.67 -4.87
N PRO A 60 -20.74 4.07 -5.99
CA PRO A 60 -20.33 2.71 -6.37
C PRO A 60 -18.84 2.58 -6.72
N PHE A 61 -18.17 3.71 -6.97
CA PHE A 61 -16.74 3.81 -7.23
C PHE A 61 -16.27 5.23 -6.89
N ALA A 62 -14.96 5.38 -6.65
CA ALA A 62 -14.37 6.70 -6.45
C ALA A 62 -14.34 7.49 -7.76
N THR A 63 -14.58 8.78 -7.68
CA THR A 63 -14.54 9.72 -8.81
C THR A 63 -13.37 10.69 -8.69
N GLN A 64 -12.75 10.78 -7.53
CA GLN A 64 -11.67 11.73 -7.22
C GLN A 64 -10.47 11.01 -6.63
N SER A 65 -9.28 11.49 -6.98
CA SER A 65 -8.01 11.00 -6.43
C SER A 65 -7.00 12.14 -6.40
N ALA A 66 -6.11 12.10 -5.42
CA ALA A 66 -4.99 13.03 -5.30
C ALA A 66 -3.66 12.36 -5.61
N THR A 67 -3.60 11.02 -5.67
CA THR A 67 -2.32 10.31 -5.81
C THR A 67 -1.62 10.65 -7.13
N ALA A 68 -2.34 10.82 -8.23
CA ALA A 68 -1.69 11.11 -9.51
C ALA A 68 -1.19 12.55 -9.65
N THR A 69 -1.73 13.50 -8.89
CA THR A 69 -1.53 14.95 -9.14
C THR A 69 -1.15 15.75 -7.89
N LYS A 70 -1.15 15.14 -6.70
CA LYS A 70 -1.08 15.79 -5.38
C LYS A 70 -2.15 16.89 -5.16
N THR A 71 -3.21 16.89 -5.96
CA THR A 71 -4.35 17.81 -5.89
C THR A 71 -5.66 17.03 -5.99
N ASP A 72 -6.74 17.49 -5.36
CA ASP A 72 -8.06 16.87 -5.52
C ASP A 72 -8.53 16.98 -6.99
N THR A 73 -8.42 15.88 -7.74
CA THR A 73 -8.57 15.86 -9.20
C THR A 73 -9.52 14.74 -9.62
N PRO A 74 -10.47 15.02 -10.54
CA PRO A 74 -11.33 13.96 -11.05
C PRO A 74 -10.51 12.88 -11.76
N ILE A 75 -10.81 11.62 -11.49
CA ILE A 75 -10.12 10.49 -12.13
C ILE A 75 -10.35 10.53 -13.65
N ILE A 76 -11.53 10.97 -14.09
CA ILE A 76 -11.90 11.14 -15.50
C ILE A 76 -11.09 12.25 -16.21
N GLU A 77 -10.50 13.20 -15.48
CA GLU A 77 -9.69 14.30 -16.01
C GLU A 77 -8.18 14.05 -15.88
N THR A 78 -7.76 12.97 -15.22
CA THR A 78 -6.33 12.67 -15.03
C THR A 78 -5.76 11.84 -16.20
N PRO A 79 -4.69 12.26 -16.90
CA PRO A 79 -4.11 11.54 -18.05
C PRO A 79 -3.20 10.35 -17.66
N GLN A 80 -3.58 9.58 -16.64
CA GLN A 80 -2.89 8.36 -16.18
C GLN A 80 -3.89 7.33 -15.65
N SER A 81 -3.53 6.05 -15.69
CA SER A 81 -4.31 4.95 -15.10
C SER A 81 -4.24 5.00 -13.56
N ILE A 82 -5.40 5.05 -12.92
CA ILE A 82 -5.57 5.04 -11.46
C ILE A 82 -6.66 4.03 -11.12
N SER A 83 -6.42 3.19 -10.13
CA SER A 83 -7.44 2.33 -9.52
C SER A 83 -7.63 2.74 -8.07
N VAL A 84 -8.88 2.81 -7.61
CA VAL A 84 -9.20 3.16 -6.22
C VAL A 84 -10.00 2.03 -5.59
N ILE A 85 -9.56 1.56 -4.44
CA ILE A 85 -10.22 0.53 -3.65
C ILE A 85 -10.71 1.19 -2.37
N SER A 86 -12.04 1.25 -2.20
CA SER A 86 -12.66 1.90 -1.03
C SER A 86 -12.51 1.05 0.25
N SER A 87 -12.65 1.70 1.41
CA SER A 87 -12.76 0.99 2.70
C SER A 87 -13.89 -0.04 2.71
N GLN A 88 -15.01 0.29 2.05
CA GLN A 88 -16.16 -0.61 1.90
C GLN A 88 -15.81 -1.85 1.08
N ASP A 89 -15.07 -1.70 -0.02
CA ASP A 89 -14.58 -2.83 -0.83
C ASP A 89 -13.62 -3.73 -0.05
N MET A 90 -12.69 -3.13 0.71
CA MET A 90 -11.74 -3.88 1.54
C MET A 90 -12.48 -4.71 2.59
N THR A 91 -13.43 -4.09 3.30
CA THR A 91 -14.27 -4.77 4.31
C THR A 91 -15.14 -5.86 3.68
N ALA A 92 -15.82 -5.58 2.56
CA ALA A 92 -16.69 -6.54 1.89
C ALA A 92 -15.93 -7.79 1.39
N ARG A 93 -14.64 -7.64 1.07
CA ARG A 93 -13.75 -8.73 0.66
C ARG A 93 -13.08 -9.44 1.84
N GLY A 94 -13.20 -8.91 3.06
CA GLY A 94 -12.51 -9.41 4.25
C GLY A 94 -10.97 -9.29 4.14
N ALA A 95 -10.48 -8.24 3.46
CA ALA A 95 -9.05 -8.03 3.26
C ALA A 95 -8.35 -7.60 4.55
N ARG A 96 -7.19 -8.20 4.85
CA ARG A 96 -6.45 -8.03 6.12
C ARG A 96 -5.02 -7.53 5.98
N SER A 97 -4.56 -7.36 4.75
CA SER A 97 -3.28 -6.76 4.38
C SER A 97 -3.47 -5.92 3.12
N LEU A 98 -2.53 -5.01 2.82
CA LEU A 98 -2.61 -4.23 1.60
C LEU A 98 -2.56 -5.12 0.37
N ALA A 99 -1.70 -6.15 0.39
CA ALA A 99 -1.60 -7.12 -0.69
C ALA A 99 -2.95 -7.82 -0.99
N GLN A 100 -3.74 -8.13 0.05
CA GLN A 100 -5.08 -8.72 -0.13
C GLN A 100 -6.09 -7.71 -0.68
N SER A 101 -6.02 -6.46 -0.21
CA SER A 101 -6.95 -5.40 -0.61
C SER A 101 -6.89 -5.09 -2.11
N ILE A 102 -5.70 -5.24 -2.72
CA ILE A 102 -5.46 -4.91 -4.14
C ILE A 102 -5.56 -6.11 -5.09
N ARG A 103 -5.96 -7.30 -4.63
CA ARG A 103 -6.11 -8.53 -5.46
C ARG A 103 -6.98 -8.36 -6.70
N TYR A 104 -7.95 -7.44 -6.64
CA TYR A 104 -8.89 -7.17 -7.74
C TYR A 104 -8.56 -5.86 -8.48
N ALA A 105 -7.32 -5.38 -8.42
CA ALA A 105 -6.86 -4.28 -9.27
C ALA A 105 -6.19 -4.82 -10.54
N THR A 106 -6.38 -4.12 -11.67
CA THR A 106 -5.70 -4.47 -12.92
C THR A 106 -4.21 -4.13 -12.85
N GLY A 107 -3.37 -4.91 -13.55
CA GLY A 107 -1.93 -4.67 -13.61
C GLY A 107 -1.16 -5.05 -12.34
N ILE A 108 -1.79 -5.72 -11.38
CA ILE A 108 -1.15 -6.09 -10.11
C ILE A 108 -0.94 -7.61 -10.03
N THR A 109 0.28 -8.01 -9.66
CA THR A 109 0.58 -9.35 -9.14
C THR A 109 0.72 -9.22 -7.63
N THR A 110 -0.19 -9.80 -6.85
CA THR A 110 -0.18 -9.70 -5.38
C THR A 110 0.42 -10.94 -4.75
N GLU A 111 0.84 -10.82 -3.49
CA GLU A 111 1.23 -11.96 -2.67
C GLU A 111 2.36 -12.76 -3.35
N ASN A 112 3.44 -12.06 -3.73
CA ASN A 112 4.57 -12.62 -4.51
C ASN A 112 5.26 -13.83 -3.84
N ARG A 113 4.93 -14.13 -2.58
CA ARG A 113 5.36 -15.31 -1.82
C ARG A 113 4.23 -16.27 -1.40
N GLY A 114 3.06 -16.14 -2.01
CA GLY A 114 1.85 -16.91 -1.70
C GLY A 114 1.03 -16.33 -0.54
N GLY A 115 -0.25 -16.69 -0.47
CA GLY A 115 -1.20 -16.11 0.50
C GLY A 115 -1.01 -16.53 1.96
N ALA A 116 -0.13 -17.50 2.23
CA ALA A 116 0.26 -17.86 3.60
C ALA A 116 1.29 -16.88 4.21
N VAL A 117 1.95 -16.08 3.36
CA VAL A 117 2.95 -15.10 3.79
C VAL A 117 2.29 -13.74 4.02
N SER A 118 2.19 -13.34 5.28
CA SER A 118 1.51 -12.10 5.70
C SER A 118 2.42 -11.05 6.34
N ARG A 119 3.71 -11.34 6.55
CA ARG A 119 4.66 -10.45 7.26
C ARG A 119 4.84 -9.08 6.58
N TYR A 120 4.75 -9.06 5.25
CA TYR A 120 5.03 -7.89 4.41
C TYR A 120 4.02 -7.77 3.28
N ASP A 121 3.79 -6.53 2.84
CA ASP A 121 2.97 -6.25 1.67
C ASP A 121 3.85 -6.31 0.40
N LEU A 122 3.92 -7.51 -0.20
CA LEU A 122 4.71 -7.77 -1.40
C LEU A 122 3.79 -7.89 -2.62
N PHE A 123 3.99 -7.02 -3.60
CA PHE A 123 3.26 -7.02 -4.85
C PHE A 123 4.11 -6.43 -5.97
N SER A 124 3.73 -6.70 -7.21
CA SER A 124 4.32 -6.11 -8.41
C SER A 124 3.25 -5.31 -9.15
N ILE A 125 3.61 -4.14 -9.66
CA ILE A 125 2.73 -3.31 -10.49
C ILE A 125 3.31 -3.32 -11.90
N ARG A 126 2.49 -3.71 -12.88
CA ARG A 126 2.89 -3.91 -14.29
C ARG A 126 4.16 -4.74 -14.43
N GLY A 127 4.33 -5.74 -13.58
CA GLY A 127 5.45 -6.67 -13.61
C GLY A 127 6.76 -6.16 -13.00
N PHE A 128 6.75 -4.98 -12.40
CA PHE A 128 7.87 -4.47 -11.61
C PHE A 128 7.54 -4.58 -10.12
N SER A 129 8.41 -5.24 -9.37
CA SER A 129 8.24 -5.41 -7.92
C SER A 129 8.18 -4.06 -7.21
N THR A 130 7.24 -3.92 -6.29
CA THR A 130 7.08 -2.77 -5.41
C THR A 130 7.12 -3.25 -3.97
N SER A 131 8.11 -2.78 -3.20
CA SER A 131 8.21 -2.99 -1.75
C SER A 131 8.05 -1.70 -0.95
N GLN A 132 7.83 -0.57 -1.64
CA GLN A 132 7.58 0.72 -1.03
C GLN A 132 6.08 1.00 -0.98
N THR A 133 5.59 1.28 0.22
CA THR A 133 4.20 1.67 0.44
C THR A 133 4.12 3.13 0.86
N TYR A 134 3.07 3.83 0.43
CA TYR A 134 2.82 5.21 0.80
C TYR A 134 1.60 5.28 1.73
N LEU A 135 1.64 6.18 2.70
CA LEU A 135 0.53 6.50 3.58
C LEU A 135 0.35 8.01 3.62
N ASP A 136 -0.84 8.49 3.25
CA ASP A 136 -1.18 9.92 3.11
C ASP A 136 -0.21 10.69 2.19
N GLY A 137 0.25 10.03 1.11
CA GLY A 137 1.17 10.60 0.13
C GLY A 137 2.63 10.68 0.55
N MET A 138 2.99 10.14 1.73
CA MET A 138 4.37 10.06 2.21
C MET A 138 4.87 8.61 2.16
N LEU A 139 6.12 8.43 1.74
CA LEU A 139 6.80 7.13 1.75
C LEU A 139 6.85 6.58 3.18
N MET A 140 6.71 5.27 3.32
CA MET A 140 7.06 4.54 4.54
C MET A 140 8.42 3.85 4.32
N PRO A 141 9.53 4.53 4.63
CA PRO A 141 10.86 4.04 4.28
C PRO A 141 11.27 2.85 5.15
N TYR A 142 12.11 2.00 4.59
CA TYR A 142 12.81 0.93 5.30
C TYR A 142 14.18 0.68 4.66
N ASN A 143 15.05 -0.04 5.36
CA ASN A 143 16.47 -0.21 5.02
C ASN A 143 16.75 -1.33 3.98
N GLY A 144 15.71 -1.95 3.41
CA GLY A 144 15.85 -3.10 2.52
C GLY A 144 15.93 -4.48 3.19
N TRP A 145 15.93 -4.56 4.53
CA TRP A 145 15.94 -5.79 5.33
C TRP A 145 14.53 -6.16 5.83
N TYR A 146 14.41 -6.66 7.06
CA TYR A 146 13.16 -7.23 7.56
C TYR A 146 12.31 -6.21 8.31
N SER A 147 12.88 -5.10 8.82
CA SER A 147 12.15 -4.02 9.51
C SER A 147 11.38 -3.12 8.54
N SER A 148 10.51 -3.73 7.75
CA SER A 148 9.60 -3.05 6.84
C SER A 148 8.26 -2.75 7.54
N PRO A 149 7.78 -1.50 7.51
CA PRO A 149 6.50 -1.14 8.09
C PRO A 149 5.33 -1.75 7.31
N GLN A 150 4.19 -1.93 7.96
CA GLN A 150 2.98 -2.47 7.36
C GLN A 150 1.76 -1.67 7.79
N ILE A 151 0.93 -1.28 6.82
CA ILE A 151 -0.27 -0.49 7.05
C ILE A 151 -1.46 -1.43 7.26
N ALA A 152 -2.17 -1.27 8.38
CA ALA A 152 -3.42 -1.98 8.63
C ALA A 152 -4.55 -1.44 7.72
N PRO A 153 -5.20 -2.26 6.89
CA PRO A 153 -6.34 -1.81 6.06
C PRO A 153 -7.48 -1.20 6.87
N GLU A 154 -7.63 -1.61 8.13
CA GLU A 154 -8.70 -1.16 9.03
C GLU A 154 -8.63 0.35 9.34
N MET A 155 -7.43 0.96 9.26
CA MET A 155 -7.22 2.42 9.41
C MET A 155 -7.23 3.19 8.08
N VAL A 156 -7.49 2.52 6.95
CA VAL A 156 -7.42 3.10 5.61
C VAL A 156 -8.84 3.37 5.10
N GLU A 157 -9.06 4.58 4.58
CA GLU A 157 -10.32 5.01 3.96
C GLU A 157 -10.39 4.57 2.50
N ARG A 158 -9.26 4.60 1.80
CA ARG A 158 -9.10 4.04 0.45
C ARG A 158 -7.64 3.75 0.13
N LEU A 159 -7.44 2.80 -0.77
CA LEU A 159 -6.16 2.58 -1.44
C LEU A 159 -6.23 3.16 -2.85
N GLU A 160 -5.27 3.99 -3.21
CA GLU A 160 -5.13 4.53 -4.55
C GLU A 160 -3.88 3.94 -5.21
N ILE A 161 -4.06 3.28 -6.35
CA ILE A 161 -2.98 2.66 -7.12
C ILE A 161 -2.71 3.55 -8.32
N LEU A 162 -1.53 4.17 -8.35
CA LEU A 162 -1.04 4.89 -9.52
C LEU A 162 -0.16 3.94 -10.32
N LYS A 163 -0.52 3.71 -11.58
CA LYS A 163 0.17 2.76 -12.45
C LYS A 163 1.12 3.46 -13.41
N GLY A 164 2.29 2.88 -13.54
CA GLY A 164 3.41 3.46 -14.26
C GLY A 164 4.22 4.44 -13.43
N PRO A 165 5.28 5.02 -14.02
CA PRO A 165 6.23 5.89 -13.33
C PRO A 165 5.58 7.07 -12.59
N ALA A 166 5.98 7.25 -11.32
CA ALA A 166 5.41 8.24 -10.40
C ALA A 166 6.43 9.20 -9.80
N SER A 167 7.72 9.12 -10.20
CA SER A 167 8.80 9.83 -9.52
C SER A 167 8.65 11.33 -9.52
N VAL A 168 8.01 11.93 -10.55
CA VAL A 168 7.77 13.38 -10.62
C VAL A 168 7.09 13.96 -9.36
N LEU A 169 6.25 13.17 -8.66
CA LEU A 169 5.61 13.64 -7.43
C LEU A 169 6.10 12.95 -6.16
N TYR A 170 6.75 11.79 -6.28
CA TYR A 170 7.06 10.92 -5.14
C TYR A 170 8.55 10.60 -4.97
N GLY A 171 9.42 11.12 -5.86
CA GLY A 171 10.85 10.87 -5.81
C GLY A 171 11.22 9.44 -6.23
N SER A 172 12.22 8.83 -5.59
CA SER A 172 12.59 7.44 -5.84
C SER A 172 11.37 6.52 -5.76
N ALA A 173 11.03 5.88 -6.88
CA ALA A 173 9.89 4.97 -6.99
C ALA A 173 10.11 4.01 -8.17
N PRO A 174 9.62 2.76 -8.09
CA PRO A 174 9.76 1.80 -9.18
C PRO A 174 8.90 2.21 -10.40
N PRO A 175 9.28 1.76 -11.61
CA PRO A 175 8.57 2.11 -12.85
C PRO A 175 7.15 1.53 -12.95
N GLY A 176 6.85 0.51 -12.16
CA GLY A 176 5.51 -0.06 -12.07
C GLY A 176 4.48 0.92 -11.51
N GLY A 177 4.92 1.85 -10.66
CA GLY A 177 4.06 2.79 -9.95
C GLY A 177 4.03 2.52 -8.44
N LEU A 178 2.97 2.98 -7.78
CA LEU A 178 2.87 2.91 -6.32
C LEU A 178 1.45 2.69 -5.82
N VAL A 179 1.36 2.22 -4.58
CA VAL A 179 0.12 2.14 -3.80
C VAL A 179 0.18 3.18 -2.69
N ASN A 180 -0.77 4.10 -2.69
CA ASN A 180 -0.95 5.11 -1.66
C ASN A 180 -2.19 4.80 -0.82
N SER A 181 -1.96 4.54 0.47
CA SER A 181 -3.01 4.38 1.46
C SER A 181 -3.45 5.75 1.97
N VAL A 182 -4.74 6.04 1.93
CA VAL A 182 -5.31 7.26 2.51
C VAL A 182 -5.90 6.91 3.86
N SER A 183 -5.41 7.52 4.94
CA SER A 183 -5.88 7.22 6.29
C SER A 183 -7.34 7.67 6.47
N LYS A 184 -8.09 6.90 7.27
CA LYS A 184 -9.36 7.33 7.86
C LYS A 184 -9.14 8.59 8.70
N ARG A 185 -9.94 9.63 8.45
CA ARG A 185 -9.82 10.94 9.14
C ARG A 185 -11.02 11.25 10.03
N PRO A 186 -10.87 12.13 11.03
CA PRO A 186 -11.99 12.67 11.81
C PRO A 186 -13.10 13.23 10.91
N GLN A 187 -14.33 12.85 11.22
CA GLN A 187 -15.54 13.30 10.53
C GLN A 187 -16.30 14.32 11.39
N ASP A 188 -17.03 15.21 10.73
CA ASP A 188 -17.80 16.26 11.38
C ASP A 188 -19.19 15.75 11.83
N THR A 189 -19.54 14.52 11.43
CA THR A 189 -20.73 13.79 11.90
C THR A 189 -20.33 12.63 12.80
N ALA A 190 -21.03 12.46 13.92
CA ALA A 190 -20.78 11.36 14.85
C ALA A 190 -21.14 10.00 14.23
N SER A 191 -20.21 9.05 14.29
CA SER A 191 -20.39 7.67 13.83
C SER A 191 -19.56 6.72 14.68
N GLY A 192 -20.00 5.46 14.79
CA GLY A 192 -19.30 4.44 15.57
C GLY A 192 -19.65 3.03 15.12
N GLU A 193 -18.63 2.19 14.98
CA GLU A 193 -18.72 0.78 14.64
C GLU A 193 -17.97 -0.06 15.68
N ILE A 194 -18.61 -1.15 16.12
CA ILE A 194 -17.96 -2.23 16.86
C ILE A 194 -18.20 -3.52 16.09
N SER A 195 -17.12 -4.21 15.75
CA SER A 195 -17.14 -5.44 14.98
C SER A 195 -16.40 -6.56 15.71
N VAL A 196 -16.97 -7.76 15.68
CA VAL A 196 -16.38 -8.98 16.27
C VAL A 196 -16.43 -10.09 15.21
N SER A 197 -15.28 -10.67 14.91
CA SER A 197 -15.15 -11.73 13.91
C SER A 197 -14.61 -13.01 14.54
N ILE A 198 -15.18 -14.15 14.15
CA ILE A 198 -14.65 -15.49 14.42
C ILE A 198 -14.62 -16.27 13.10
N GLY A 199 -13.69 -17.21 12.95
CA GLY A 199 -13.58 -17.96 11.70
C GLY A 199 -12.61 -19.13 11.73
N SER A 200 -12.23 -19.59 10.54
CA SER A 200 -11.24 -20.65 10.33
C SER A 200 -9.91 -20.32 11.00
N ASP A 201 -9.12 -21.36 11.27
CA ASP A 201 -7.77 -21.25 11.83
C ASP A 201 -7.76 -20.48 13.17
N ASN A 202 -8.75 -20.76 14.03
CA ASN A 202 -8.90 -20.14 15.34
C ASN A 202 -8.85 -18.60 15.30
N LEU A 203 -9.45 -18.01 14.26
CA LEU A 203 -9.56 -16.56 14.15
C LEU A 203 -10.45 -15.99 15.27
N TYR A 204 -9.91 -14.99 15.97
CA TYR A 204 -10.66 -14.07 16.82
C TYR A 204 -10.21 -12.63 16.55
N GLU A 205 -11.16 -11.75 16.28
CA GLU A 205 -10.89 -10.34 15.97
C GLU A 205 -11.93 -9.43 16.61
N GLY A 206 -11.49 -8.30 17.14
CA GLY A 206 -12.33 -7.21 17.61
C GLY A 206 -11.84 -5.89 17.03
N LEU A 207 -12.77 -5.11 16.49
CA LEU A 207 -12.54 -3.79 15.90
C LEU A 207 -13.48 -2.76 16.53
N LEU A 208 -12.95 -1.57 16.80
CA LEU A 208 -13.69 -0.37 17.17
C LEU A 208 -13.25 0.77 16.24
N ASP A 209 -14.19 1.46 15.61
CA ASP A 209 -13.94 2.69 14.83
C ASP A 209 -14.99 3.71 15.23
N ALA A 210 -14.59 4.80 15.87
CA ALA A 210 -15.48 5.85 16.35
C ALA A 210 -14.98 7.23 15.91
N THR A 211 -15.87 8.09 15.45
CA THR A 211 -15.53 9.45 14.98
C THR A 211 -16.65 10.43 15.28
N GLY A 212 -16.34 11.73 15.26
CA GLY A 212 -17.34 12.78 15.36
C GLY A 212 -16.77 14.11 15.87
N PRO A 213 -17.64 15.12 16.02
CA PRO A 213 -17.28 16.41 16.60
C PRO A 213 -17.05 16.28 18.13
N LEU A 214 -16.13 17.10 18.64
CA LEU A 214 -15.81 17.24 20.07
C LEU A 214 -16.42 18.53 20.67
N ASP A 215 -16.90 19.43 19.82
CA ASP A 215 -17.49 20.71 20.22
C ASP A 215 -18.74 21.04 19.39
N GLN A 216 -19.56 21.95 19.91
CA GLN A 216 -20.80 22.38 19.23
C GLN A 216 -20.52 23.30 18.04
N GLU A 217 -19.36 23.96 17.98
CA GLU A 217 -18.99 24.86 16.89
C GLU A 217 -18.39 24.09 15.70
N GLY A 218 -18.15 22.78 15.81
CA GLY A 218 -17.60 21.94 14.75
C GLY A 218 -16.13 22.24 14.43
N LYS A 219 -15.38 22.85 15.35
CA LYS A 219 -13.97 23.19 15.16
C LYS A 219 -13.02 22.05 15.51
N PHE A 220 -13.51 21.08 16.27
CA PHE A 220 -12.74 19.96 16.75
C PHE A 220 -13.46 18.67 16.42
N SER A 221 -12.77 17.73 15.77
CA SER A 221 -13.28 16.38 15.56
C SER A 221 -12.22 15.35 15.88
N TYR A 222 -12.66 14.13 16.21
CA TYR A 222 -11.80 13.01 16.53
C TYR A 222 -12.10 11.80 15.66
N ARG A 223 -11.14 10.88 15.58
CA ARG A 223 -11.41 9.48 15.23
C ARG A 223 -10.51 8.57 16.05
N PHE A 224 -11.07 7.45 16.49
CA PHE A 224 -10.38 6.44 17.28
C PHE A 224 -10.60 5.08 16.63
N ILE A 225 -9.52 4.44 16.22
CA ILE A 225 -9.56 3.07 15.68
C ILE A 225 -8.76 2.17 16.61
N GLY A 226 -9.34 1.04 16.99
CA GLY A 226 -8.70 0.01 17.79
C GLY A 226 -8.97 -1.37 17.20
N LEU A 227 -7.93 -2.19 17.06
CA LEU A 227 -8.04 -3.55 16.53
C LEU A 227 -7.21 -4.51 17.38
N GLY A 228 -7.76 -5.68 17.67
CA GLY A 228 -7.04 -6.84 18.14
C GLY A 228 -7.42 -8.04 17.29
N ARG A 229 -6.44 -8.76 16.74
CA ARG A 229 -6.65 -9.97 15.94
C ARG A 229 -5.63 -11.03 16.34
N VAL A 230 -6.10 -12.27 16.50
CA VAL A 230 -5.29 -13.48 16.59
C VAL A 230 -5.84 -14.52 15.62
N GLN A 231 -4.96 -15.29 14.99
CA GLN A 231 -5.32 -16.37 14.08
C GLN A 231 -4.13 -17.33 13.90
N ASP A 232 -4.38 -18.64 13.84
CA ASP A 232 -3.40 -19.63 13.42
C ASP A 232 -3.07 -19.42 11.92
N GLY A 233 -1.81 -19.59 11.55
CA GLY A 233 -1.39 -19.51 10.16
C GLY A 233 -1.76 -20.77 9.37
N GLN A 234 -1.84 -20.65 8.04
CA GLN A 234 -2.05 -21.80 7.16
C GLN A 234 -0.94 -22.86 7.31
N ALA A 235 0.31 -22.41 7.46
CA ALA A 235 1.43 -23.31 7.75
C ALA A 235 1.35 -23.75 9.22
N ARG A 236 1.41 -25.07 9.48
CA ARG A 236 1.30 -25.61 10.84
C ARG A 236 2.28 -24.93 11.79
N THR A 237 1.86 -24.80 13.04
CA THR A 237 2.64 -24.21 14.14
C THR A 237 2.88 -22.71 14.05
N THR A 238 2.47 -22.06 12.96
CA THR A 238 2.58 -20.60 12.84
C THR A 238 1.32 -19.91 13.33
N GLU A 239 1.47 -18.69 13.83
CA GLU A 239 0.39 -17.83 14.33
C GLU A 239 0.57 -16.42 13.76
N THR A 240 -0.52 -15.68 13.63
CA THR A 240 -0.55 -14.26 13.29
C THR A 240 -1.30 -13.51 14.39
N GLU A 241 -0.73 -12.41 14.85
CA GLU A 241 -1.36 -11.55 15.83
C GLU A 241 -1.10 -10.09 15.48
N ARG A 242 -2.13 -9.25 15.64
CA ARG A 242 -2.05 -7.79 15.46
C ARG A 242 -2.81 -7.07 16.56
N ARG A 243 -2.19 -6.02 17.08
CA ARG A 243 -2.82 -5.03 17.96
C ARG A 243 -2.57 -3.65 17.39
N LEU A 244 -3.62 -2.85 17.24
CA LEU A 244 -3.54 -1.50 16.66
C LEU A 244 -4.36 -0.53 17.51
N ILE A 245 -3.80 0.65 17.71
CA ILE A 245 -4.51 1.84 18.19
C ILE A 245 -4.11 3.02 17.31
N ALA A 246 -5.10 3.68 16.69
CA ALA A 246 -4.88 4.78 15.77
C ALA A 246 -5.82 5.95 16.10
N PRO A 247 -5.46 6.80 17.10
CA PRO A 247 -6.19 8.01 17.40
C PRO A 247 -5.79 9.11 16.42
N SER A 248 -6.78 9.91 16.03
CA SER A 248 -6.59 11.10 15.22
C SER A 248 -7.51 12.22 15.67
N PHE A 249 -7.09 13.43 15.37
CA PHE A 249 -7.73 14.65 15.81
C PHE A 249 -7.62 15.71 14.72
N ARG A 250 -8.69 16.47 14.51
CA ARG A 250 -8.71 17.58 13.57
C ARG A 250 -9.11 18.84 14.30
N TRP A 251 -8.35 19.89 14.05
CA TRP A 251 -8.64 21.26 14.46
C TRP A 251 -8.84 22.12 13.22
N GLN A 252 -10.05 22.64 13.07
CA GLN A 252 -10.45 23.53 11.99
C GLN A 252 -10.97 24.85 12.59
N PRO A 253 -10.10 25.82 12.92
CA PRO A 253 -10.53 27.08 13.53
C PRO A 253 -11.37 27.96 12.60
N THR A 254 -11.20 27.80 11.29
CA THR A 254 -11.90 28.53 10.22
C THR A 254 -12.13 27.62 9.02
N ASP A 255 -12.93 28.05 8.05
CA ASP A 255 -13.10 27.36 6.76
C ASP A 255 -11.83 27.35 5.88
N LYS A 256 -10.82 28.15 6.23
CA LYS A 256 -9.56 28.31 5.49
C LYS A 256 -8.38 27.55 6.06
N THR A 257 -8.44 27.10 7.32
CA THR A 257 -7.30 26.52 8.02
C THR A 257 -7.73 25.23 8.68
N SER A 258 -6.98 24.16 8.48
CA SER A 258 -7.14 22.92 9.23
C SER A 258 -5.80 22.29 9.59
N LEU A 259 -5.76 21.64 10.74
CA LEU A 259 -4.66 20.79 11.18
C LEU A 259 -5.24 19.43 11.58
N THR A 260 -4.85 18.38 10.88
CA THR A 260 -5.22 17.00 11.21
C THR A 260 -4.00 16.29 11.75
N VAL A 261 -4.06 15.80 12.98
CA VAL A 261 -3.04 14.96 13.61
C VAL A 261 -3.44 13.50 13.42
N LEU A 262 -2.54 12.69 12.85
CA LEU A 262 -2.73 11.29 12.55
C LEU A 262 -1.65 10.49 13.27
N THR A 263 -2.05 9.57 14.15
CA THR A 263 -1.11 8.73 14.89
C THR A 263 -1.54 7.28 14.84
N HIS A 264 -0.58 6.35 14.91
CA HIS A 264 -0.89 4.96 15.19
C HIS A 264 0.25 4.28 15.94
N PHE A 265 -0.12 3.31 16.76
CA PHE A 265 0.78 2.31 17.30
C PHE A 265 0.27 0.93 16.89
N GLN A 266 1.12 0.15 16.24
CA GLN A 266 0.83 -1.21 15.81
C GLN A 266 1.86 -2.17 16.41
N HIS A 267 1.39 -3.28 16.96
CA HIS A 267 2.21 -4.37 17.48
C HIS A 267 1.77 -5.68 16.82
N ASP A 268 2.68 -6.27 16.06
CA ASP A 268 2.53 -7.58 15.43
C ASP A 268 3.48 -8.57 16.14
N PRO A 269 3.08 -9.18 17.28
CA PRO A 269 3.96 -10.08 18.06
C PRO A 269 4.14 -11.46 17.42
N LYS A 270 3.35 -11.80 16.40
CA LYS A 270 3.47 -13.01 15.57
C LYS A 270 3.09 -12.68 14.13
N GLY A 271 3.91 -13.11 13.17
CA GLY A 271 3.82 -12.69 11.76
C GLY A 271 3.40 -13.77 10.75
N GLY A 272 3.05 -14.97 11.19
CA GLY A 272 2.85 -16.13 10.30
C GLY A 272 4.18 -16.62 9.71
N THR A 273 4.16 -17.28 8.56
CA THR A 273 5.38 -17.77 7.88
C THR A 273 5.96 -16.73 6.91
N PHE A 274 7.27 -16.78 6.68
CA PHE A 274 7.95 -16.12 5.55
C PHE A 274 8.70 -17.12 4.64
N GLY A 275 8.57 -18.41 4.95
CA GLY A 275 9.28 -19.51 4.31
C GLY A 275 8.82 -19.78 2.89
N GLY A 276 9.56 -20.68 2.22
CA GLY A 276 9.27 -21.13 0.87
C GLY A 276 9.15 -22.64 0.81
N VAL A 277 8.50 -23.15 -0.22
CA VAL A 277 8.36 -24.60 -0.44
C VAL A 277 9.12 -25.07 -1.67
N PRO A 278 9.68 -26.29 -1.68
CA PRO A 278 10.32 -26.82 -2.88
C PRO A 278 9.35 -26.90 -4.06
N GLY A 279 9.85 -26.65 -5.27
CA GLY A 279 9.05 -26.80 -6.49
C GLY A 279 8.57 -28.24 -6.71
N ALA A 280 9.40 -29.24 -6.36
CA ALA A 280 9.03 -30.64 -6.39
C ALA A 280 8.06 -30.99 -5.25
N GLY A 281 6.82 -31.32 -5.60
CA GLY A 281 5.72 -31.63 -4.70
C GLY A 281 4.69 -30.50 -4.64
N SER A 282 5.05 -29.29 -5.07
CA SER A 282 4.15 -28.12 -5.15
C SER A 282 3.70 -27.86 -6.60
N VAL A 283 4.59 -27.32 -7.43
CA VAL A 283 4.32 -26.97 -8.84
C VAL A 283 4.78 -28.04 -9.83
N SER A 284 5.69 -28.92 -9.42
CA SER A 284 6.16 -30.06 -10.19
C SER A 284 5.90 -31.37 -9.44
N PRO A 285 5.69 -32.50 -10.13
CA PRO A 285 5.51 -33.79 -9.47
C PRO A 285 6.70 -34.18 -8.58
N ASN A 286 6.41 -34.87 -7.47
CA ASN A 286 7.42 -35.47 -6.61
C ASN A 286 7.09 -36.97 -6.43
N PRO A 287 8.06 -37.89 -6.58
CA PRO A 287 7.83 -39.32 -6.43
C PRO A 287 7.31 -39.74 -5.04
N ASN A 288 7.51 -38.90 -4.02
CA ASN A 288 7.03 -39.12 -2.66
C ASN A 288 5.56 -38.65 -2.44
N GLY A 289 4.93 -38.03 -3.44
CA GLY A 289 3.56 -37.50 -3.39
C GLY A 289 3.48 -35.97 -3.39
N PRO A 290 2.27 -35.38 -3.42
CA PRO A 290 2.10 -33.93 -3.33
C PRO A 290 2.49 -33.43 -1.94
N LEU A 291 3.13 -32.26 -1.88
CA LEU A 291 3.46 -31.60 -0.62
C LEU A 291 2.17 -31.08 0.04
N PRO A 292 1.97 -31.29 1.35
CA PRO A 292 0.83 -30.70 2.06
C PRO A 292 0.83 -29.17 1.99
N THR A 293 -0.35 -28.57 1.82
CA THR A 293 -0.52 -27.10 1.74
C THR A 293 -0.26 -26.39 3.06
N ASP A 294 -0.17 -27.13 4.16
CA ASP A 294 0.09 -26.66 5.52
C ASP A 294 1.52 -26.96 5.98
N PHE A 295 2.40 -27.38 5.06
CA PHE A 295 3.81 -27.61 5.35
C PHE A 295 4.49 -26.33 5.87
N TYR A 296 5.30 -26.48 6.92
CA TYR A 296 6.12 -25.43 7.50
C TYR A 296 7.58 -25.87 7.48
N ASP A 297 8.44 -25.04 6.89
CA ASP A 297 9.88 -25.27 6.73
C ASP A 297 10.70 -24.87 7.95
N GLY A 298 10.11 -24.10 8.87
CA GLY A 298 10.79 -23.57 10.05
C GLY A 298 10.80 -24.51 11.26
N ASP A 299 10.98 -23.93 12.45
CA ASP A 299 11.12 -24.68 13.71
C ASP A 299 10.64 -23.80 14.88
N VAL A 300 9.76 -24.34 15.72
CA VAL A 300 9.08 -23.58 16.78
C VAL A 300 10.03 -23.11 17.88
N LYS A 301 11.22 -23.71 17.99
CA LYS A 301 12.25 -23.32 18.97
C LYS A 301 13.04 -22.06 18.58
N PHE A 302 13.00 -21.68 17.31
CA PHE A 302 13.77 -20.56 16.76
C PHE A 302 12.95 -19.81 15.71
N GLU A 303 11.72 -19.47 16.08
CA GLU A 303 10.85 -18.63 15.29
C GLU A 303 10.32 -17.49 16.16
N GLU A 304 10.67 -16.26 15.78
CA GLU A 304 10.19 -15.03 16.40
C GLU A 304 9.93 -14.00 15.31
N PHE A 305 8.79 -13.33 15.40
CA PHE A 305 8.49 -12.15 14.59
C PHE A 305 7.73 -11.17 15.46
N ASN A 306 8.41 -10.16 15.97
CA ASN A 306 7.84 -9.19 16.89
C ASN A 306 8.12 -7.78 16.38
N ARG A 307 7.17 -7.25 15.60
CA ARG A 307 7.27 -5.91 15.02
C ARG A 307 6.45 -4.90 15.80
N LYS A 308 7.07 -3.77 16.16
CA LYS A 308 6.38 -2.61 16.73
C LYS A 308 6.55 -1.43 15.80
N GLN A 309 5.48 -0.68 15.58
CA GLN A 309 5.47 0.50 14.73
C GLN A 309 4.79 1.64 15.48
N LEU A 310 5.43 2.79 15.55
CA LEU A 310 4.86 4.02 16.08
C LEU A 310 4.97 5.11 15.02
N ALA A 311 3.84 5.66 14.59
CA ALA A 311 3.81 6.81 13.70
C ALA A 311 3.12 8.00 14.36
N LEU A 312 3.75 9.17 14.25
CA LEU A 312 3.18 10.46 14.63
C LEU A 312 3.28 11.40 13.44
N GLY A 313 2.15 11.91 12.96
CA GLY A 313 2.14 12.82 11.83
C GLY A 313 1.03 13.85 11.90
N TYR A 314 1.13 14.84 11.02
CA TYR A 314 0.08 15.81 10.80
C TYR A 314 -0.03 16.21 9.34
N ILE A 315 -1.21 16.71 8.99
CA ILE A 315 -1.56 17.34 7.72
C ILE A 315 -2.07 18.73 8.07
N PHE A 316 -1.33 19.75 7.67
CA PHE A 316 -1.71 21.15 7.81
C PHE A 316 -2.15 21.69 6.46
N GLU A 317 -3.30 22.34 6.41
CA GLU A 317 -3.80 23.03 5.22
C GLU A 317 -4.20 24.46 5.55
N HIS A 318 -3.76 25.40 4.72
CA HIS A 318 -4.18 26.79 4.80
C HIS A 318 -4.45 27.38 3.41
N ARG A 319 -5.68 27.86 3.22
CA ARG A 319 -6.12 28.62 2.05
C ARG A 319 -5.97 30.12 2.34
N PHE A 320 -5.00 30.76 1.69
CA PHE A 320 -4.77 32.20 1.86
C PHE A 320 -5.93 33.01 1.23
N ASP A 321 -6.29 32.63 0.01
CA ASP A 321 -7.34 33.24 -0.81
C ASP A 321 -7.90 32.21 -1.81
N ASP A 322 -8.64 32.66 -2.82
CA ASP A 322 -9.25 31.76 -3.82
C ASP A 322 -8.23 31.17 -4.81
N VAL A 323 -6.99 31.69 -4.81
CA VAL A 323 -5.90 31.26 -5.70
C VAL A 323 -4.96 30.31 -4.96
N PHE A 324 -4.47 30.71 -3.78
CA PHE A 324 -3.36 30.04 -3.10
C PHE A 324 -3.79 29.16 -1.92
N THR A 325 -3.40 27.89 -1.98
CA THR A 325 -3.52 26.92 -0.88
C THR A 325 -2.16 26.31 -0.57
N PHE A 326 -1.75 26.34 0.70
CA PHE A 326 -0.58 25.64 1.20
C PHE A 326 -0.99 24.38 1.95
N THR A 327 -0.28 23.28 1.68
CA THR A 327 -0.41 22.03 2.42
C THR A 327 0.97 21.58 2.89
N GLN A 328 1.05 21.11 4.14
CA GLN A 328 2.23 20.47 4.69
C GLN A 328 1.84 19.13 5.31
N ASN A 329 2.44 18.05 4.83
CA ASN A 329 2.33 16.72 5.42
C ASN A 329 3.64 16.40 6.12
N THR A 330 3.60 15.91 7.35
CA THR A 330 4.80 15.51 8.09
C THR A 330 4.53 14.22 8.86
N ARG A 331 5.50 13.31 8.92
CA ARG A 331 5.45 12.09 9.73
C ARG A 331 6.80 11.74 10.31
N TYR A 332 6.79 11.36 11.59
CA TYR A 332 7.81 10.57 12.25
C TYR A 332 7.32 9.12 12.30
N LEU A 333 8.18 8.16 11.98
CA LEU A 333 7.90 6.73 12.05
C LEU A 333 9.08 6.00 12.68
N GLU A 334 8.79 5.19 13.70
CA GLU A 334 9.71 4.28 14.35
C GLU A 334 9.23 2.85 14.13
N THR A 335 10.14 1.95 13.77
CA THR A 335 9.87 0.52 13.59
C THR A 335 10.96 -0.31 14.25
N ASP A 336 10.57 -1.14 15.21
CA ASP A 336 11.42 -2.14 15.83
C ASP A 336 11.00 -3.53 15.38
N LEU A 337 11.97 -4.40 15.12
CA LEU A 337 11.73 -5.79 14.78
C LEU A 337 12.75 -6.71 15.45
N ASP A 338 12.23 -7.70 16.18
CA ASP A 338 12.96 -8.94 16.49
C ASP A 338 12.50 -10.03 15.52
N TYR A 339 13.44 -10.60 14.78
CA TYR A 339 13.20 -11.63 13.78
C TYR A 339 14.13 -12.82 14.00
N GLU A 340 13.58 -14.01 14.21
CA GLU A 340 14.28 -15.28 14.21
C GLU A 340 13.53 -16.23 13.29
N SER A 341 14.24 -16.92 12.40
CA SER A 341 13.59 -17.92 11.56
C SER A 341 14.55 -19.01 11.10
N VAL A 342 14.05 -20.24 11.12
CA VAL A 342 14.59 -21.34 10.34
C VAL A 342 13.86 -21.36 9.00
N TYR A 343 14.60 -21.46 7.89
CA TYR A 343 14.00 -21.45 6.55
C TYR A 343 14.58 -22.54 5.65
N GLY A 344 13.75 -23.01 4.72
CA GLY A 344 14.10 -24.02 3.73
C GLY A 344 15.11 -23.52 2.70
N GLY A 345 16.07 -24.37 2.36
CA GLY A 345 17.06 -24.15 1.31
C GLY A 345 16.96 -25.23 0.23
N LEU A 346 18.02 -26.03 0.09
CA LEU A 346 18.14 -27.04 -0.96
C LEU A 346 17.36 -28.31 -0.62
N LEU A 347 16.48 -28.76 -1.52
CA LEU A 347 15.92 -30.11 -1.49
C LEU A 347 16.94 -31.12 -2.02
N LEU A 348 17.24 -32.17 -1.24
CA LEU A 348 18.19 -33.21 -1.64
C LEU A 348 17.65 -34.09 -2.78
N PRO A 349 18.53 -34.81 -3.51
CA PRO A 349 18.13 -35.64 -4.66
C PRO A 349 17.13 -36.76 -4.35
N ASP A 350 16.92 -37.09 -3.08
CA ASP A 350 15.87 -38.02 -2.64
C ASP A 350 14.45 -37.43 -2.73
N ASN A 351 14.33 -36.14 -3.07
CA ASN A 351 13.10 -35.37 -3.15
C ASN A 351 12.29 -35.39 -1.84
N ARG A 352 12.97 -35.52 -0.69
CA ARG A 352 12.33 -35.66 0.63
C ARG A 352 13.01 -34.84 1.71
N THR A 353 14.33 -34.83 1.75
CA THR A 353 15.09 -34.13 2.80
C THR A 353 15.44 -32.72 2.37
N LEU A 354 14.91 -31.73 3.10
CA LEU A 354 15.16 -30.31 2.88
C LEU A 354 16.27 -29.82 3.82
N LEU A 355 17.36 -29.33 3.24
CA LEU A 355 18.38 -28.59 4.00
C LEU A 355 17.79 -27.26 4.44
N ARG A 356 18.11 -26.82 5.65
CA ARG A 356 17.61 -25.59 6.25
C ARG A 356 18.74 -24.63 6.59
N ALA A 357 18.43 -23.36 6.73
CA ALA A 357 19.32 -22.34 7.25
C ALA A 357 18.63 -21.59 8.40
N MET A 358 19.41 -20.87 9.20
CA MET A 358 18.90 -20.05 10.30
C MET A 358 19.32 -18.61 10.10
N ILE A 359 18.44 -17.69 10.47
CA ILE A 359 18.74 -16.26 10.50
C ILE A 359 18.12 -15.61 11.73
N TYR A 360 18.82 -14.61 12.25
CA TYR A 360 18.38 -13.70 13.28
C TYR A 360 18.64 -12.27 12.82
N THR A 361 17.67 -11.38 13.02
CA THR A 361 17.89 -9.93 12.99
C THR A 361 17.23 -9.25 14.18
N ASN A 362 17.89 -8.21 14.69
CA ASN A 362 17.30 -7.20 15.53
C ASN A 362 17.52 -5.86 14.83
N GLU A 363 16.42 -5.19 14.52
CA GLU A 363 16.42 -4.02 13.67
C GLU A 363 15.60 -2.90 14.31
N GLN A 364 16.19 -1.71 14.38
CA GLN A 364 15.52 -0.51 14.85
C GLN A 364 15.69 0.58 13.79
N SER A 365 14.56 1.11 13.31
CA SER A 365 14.53 2.12 12.25
C SER A 365 13.74 3.33 12.71
N THR A 366 14.27 4.52 12.48
CA THR A 366 13.60 5.80 12.70
C THR A 366 13.61 6.59 11.39
N SER A 367 12.48 7.18 11.05
CA SER A 367 12.35 8.00 9.85
C SER A 367 11.55 9.26 10.12
N TYR A 368 11.92 10.30 9.37
CA TYR A 368 11.21 11.56 9.31
C TYR A 368 10.89 11.85 7.85
N SER A 369 9.68 12.33 7.56
CA SER A 369 9.27 12.70 6.21
C SER A 369 8.43 13.97 6.26
N THR A 370 8.65 14.89 5.34
CA THR A 370 7.83 16.08 5.17
C THR A 370 7.65 16.42 3.68
N ASP A 371 6.44 16.80 3.29
CA ASP A 371 6.09 17.30 1.95
C ASP A 371 5.39 18.65 2.09
N ASN A 372 5.97 19.69 1.51
CA ASN A 372 5.49 21.06 1.58
C ASN A 372 5.10 21.50 0.18
N ARG A 373 3.83 21.85 -0.02
CA ARG A 373 3.33 22.20 -1.36
C ARG A 373 2.47 23.44 -1.35
N LEU A 374 2.66 24.27 -2.36
CA LEU A 374 1.86 25.44 -2.65
C LEU A 374 1.13 25.22 -3.98
N GLN A 375 -0.20 25.27 -3.92
CA GLN A 375 -1.08 25.20 -5.06
C GLN A 375 -1.58 26.60 -5.42
N ALA A 376 -1.62 26.93 -6.71
CA ALA A 376 -2.19 28.15 -7.26
C ALA A 376 -3.22 27.82 -8.34
N LYS A 377 -4.48 28.25 -8.14
CA LYS A 377 -5.58 28.12 -9.11
C LYS A 377 -5.93 29.48 -9.71
N PHE A 378 -5.72 29.67 -11.02
CA PHE A 378 -5.98 30.95 -11.68
C PHE A 378 -6.36 30.73 -13.15
N ASN A 379 -6.84 31.79 -13.82
CA ASN A 379 -7.19 31.75 -15.23
C ASN A 379 -6.32 32.71 -16.04
N THR A 380 -5.91 32.30 -17.25
CA THR A 380 -5.37 33.20 -18.27
C THR A 380 -6.26 33.16 -19.52
N GLY A 381 -7.15 34.16 -19.64
CA GLY A 381 -8.20 34.14 -20.66
C GLY A 381 -9.15 32.95 -20.44
N ALA A 382 -9.26 32.07 -21.44
CA ALA A 382 -10.10 30.87 -21.39
C ALA A 382 -9.41 29.65 -20.75
N ILE A 383 -8.11 29.75 -20.42
CA ILE A 383 -7.33 28.64 -19.87
C ILE A 383 -7.37 28.71 -18.35
N SER A 384 -7.81 27.63 -17.70
CA SER A 384 -7.69 27.43 -16.26
C SER A 384 -6.37 26.73 -15.94
N HIS A 385 -5.70 27.20 -14.90
CA HIS A 385 -4.42 26.70 -14.42
C HIS A 385 -4.59 26.11 -13.03
N THR A 386 -3.94 24.98 -12.78
CA THR A 386 -3.67 24.47 -11.43
C THR A 386 -2.19 24.17 -11.35
N LEU A 387 -1.44 25.19 -10.90
CA LEU A 387 -0.01 25.10 -10.68
C LEU A 387 0.25 24.55 -9.28
N LEU A 388 1.18 23.60 -9.17
CA LEU A 388 1.63 23.02 -7.92
C LEU A 388 3.15 23.05 -7.87
N ALA A 389 3.72 23.68 -6.85
CA ALA A 389 5.14 23.62 -6.56
C ALA A 389 5.34 23.03 -5.17
N GLY A 390 6.35 22.19 -4.98
CA GLY A 390 6.63 21.63 -3.67
C GLY A 390 8.06 21.19 -3.47
N VAL A 391 8.37 20.98 -2.19
CA VAL A 391 9.64 20.45 -1.69
C VAL A 391 9.30 19.36 -0.69
N ASP A 392 9.85 18.17 -0.91
CA ASP A 392 9.80 17.11 0.08
C ASP A 392 11.21 16.71 0.53
N TYR A 393 11.23 16.11 1.71
CA TYR A 393 12.44 15.61 2.35
C TYR A 393 12.08 14.42 3.21
N TRP A 394 12.87 13.35 3.13
CA TRP A 394 12.76 12.24 4.06
C TRP A 394 14.12 11.69 4.46
N THR A 395 14.18 11.13 5.67
CA THR A 395 15.35 10.44 6.21
C THR A 395 14.98 9.07 6.77
N LEU A 396 15.96 8.18 6.81
CA LEU A 396 15.93 6.92 7.53
C LEU A 396 17.28 6.73 8.24
N ASP A 397 17.24 6.50 9.55
CA ASP A 397 18.35 5.97 10.34
C ASP A 397 17.93 4.57 10.81
N SER A 398 18.74 3.56 10.52
CA SER A 398 18.40 2.17 10.82
C SER A 398 19.62 1.38 11.29
N ASP A 399 19.55 0.89 12.52
CA ASP A 399 20.50 -0.08 13.05
C ASP A 399 20.00 -1.50 12.74
N LEU A 400 20.89 -2.34 12.22
CA LEU A 400 20.67 -3.76 11.95
C LEU A 400 21.76 -4.58 12.66
N GLU A 401 21.33 -5.43 13.57
CA GLU A 401 22.11 -6.56 14.02
C GLU A 401 21.65 -7.82 13.29
N ARG A 402 22.59 -8.59 12.74
CA ARG A 402 22.29 -9.83 12.03
C ARG A 402 23.20 -10.97 12.47
N GLY A 403 22.64 -12.17 12.52
CA GLY A 403 23.35 -13.44 12.61
C GLY A 403 22.74 -14.48 11.68
N ASP A 404 23.55 -15.36 11.13
CA ASP A 404 23.09 -16.41 10.21
C ASP A 404 23.93 -17.68 10.26
N LEU A 405 23.28 -18.81 9.99
CA LEU A 405 23.90 -20.12 9.77
C LEU A 405 23.36 -20.72 8.49
N VAL A 406 24.20 -20.77 7.47
CA VAL A 406 23.85 -21.28 6.14
C VAL A 406 24.64 -22.57 5.86
N PRO A 407 24.00 -23.65 5.38
CA PRO A 407 24.69 -24.87 4.94
C PRO A 407 25.76 -24.58 3.90
N THR A 408 26.92 -25.24 4.03
CA THR A 408 28.00 -25.19 3.03
C THR A 408 28.32 -26.60 2.53
N LEU A 409 29.15 -26.71 1.50
CA LEU A 409 29.65 -28.02 1.04
C LEU A 409 30.41 -28.80 2.13
N LEU A 410 31.03 -28.09 3.09
CA LEU A 410 31.80 -28.70 4.19
C LEU A 410 30.93 -29.00 5.41
N THR A 411 29.85 -28.24 5.60
CA THR A 411 28.94 -28.35 6.75
C THR A 411 27.47 -28.34 6.30
N PRO A 412 27.05 -29.31 5.46
CA PRO A 412 25.71 -29.30 4.84
C PRO A 412 24.57 -29.51 5.83
N PHE A 413 24.86 -30.06 7.01
CA PHE A 413 23.90 -30.35 8.08
C PHE A 413 24.17 -29.53 9.35
N ILE A 414 24.79 -28.35 9.20
CA ILE A 414 25.05 -27.45 10.35
C ILE A 414 23.74 -27.05 11.03
N VAL A 415 22.68 -26.84 10.24
CA VAL A 415 21.31 -26.78 10.70
C VAL A 415 20.67 -28.14 10.39
N PRO A 416 20.02 -28.80 11.36
CA PRO A 416 19.36 -30.07 11.13
C PRO A 416 18.35 -30.00 9.97
N PRO A 417 18.40 -30.93 9.00
CA PRO A 417 17.46 -30.93 7.87
C PRO A 417 16.06 -31.38 8.31
N ILE A 418 15.05 -31.17 7.45
CA ILE A 418 13.67 -31.59 7.71
C ILE A 418 13.14 -32.52 6.61
N ASP A 419 12.31 -33.48 7.00
CA ASP A 419 11.55 -34.32 6.09
C ASP A 419 10.26 -33.59 5.70
N ILE A 420 10.11 -33.24 4.42
CA ILE A 420 8.98 -32.40 3.97
C ILE A 420 7.61 -33.10 4.03
N TYR A 421 7.56 -34.42 4.22
CA TYR A 421 6.32 -35.20 4.33
C TYR A 421 6.02 -35.69 5.74
N ASN A 422 7.00 -35.64 6.64
CA ASN A 422 6.83 -35.93 8.05
C ASN A 422 7.73 -34.98 8.87
N PRO A 423 7.43 -33.67 8.86
CA PRO A 423 8.29 -32.67 9.46
C PRO A 423 8.31 -32.80 10.98
N ASP A 424 9.52 -32.76 11.54
CA ASP A 424 9.76 -32.47 12.95
C ASP A 424 10.18 -31.01 13.04
N ASN A 425 9.28 -30.14 13.49
CA ASN A 425 9.50 -28.69 13.64
C ASN A 425 9.92 -28.32 15.07
N ASP A 426 10.40 -29.27 15.88
CA ASP A 426 10.84 -29.05 17.26
C ASP A 426 12.25 -29.63 17.51
N GLN A 427 13.18 -29.35 16.59
CA GLN A 427 14.51 -29.98 16.58
C GLN A 427 15.50 -29.26 17.52
N PRO A 428 16.56 -29.94 18.00
CA PRO A 428 17.65 -29.24 18.69
C PRO A 428 18.46 -28.40 17.69
N LEU A 429 18.46 -27.08 17.87
CA LEU A 429 19.12 -26.14 16.95
C LEU A 429 20.45 -25.59 17.52
N PRO A 430 21.45 -25.32 16.67
CA PRO A 430 22.69 -24.66 17.07
C PRO A 430 22.46 -23.19 17.44
N ALA A 431 23.39 -22.62 18.20
CA ALA A 431 23.41 -21.17 18.45
C ALA A 431 23.84 -20.42 17.18
N VAL A 432 23.14 -19.33 16.85
CA VAL A 432 23.47 -18.47 15.70
C VAL A 432 24.45 -17.37 16.15
N PRO A 433 25.64 -17.25 15.54
CA PRO A 433 26.58 -16.18 15.88
C PRO A 433 26.11 -14.84 15.30
N ARG A 434 26.44 -13.73 15.98
CA ARG A 434 26.33 -12.38 15.40
C ARG A 434 27.39 -12.22 14.31
N THR A 435 26.97 -11.95 13.08
CA THR A 435 27.86 -11.86 11.92
C THR A 435 27.98 -10.44 11.38
N GLN A 436 26.98 -9.58 11.59
CA GLN A 436 26.96 -8.21 11.07
C GLN A 436 26.33 -7.22 12.06
N LEU A 437 26.86 -5.99 12.04
CA LEU A 437 26.34 -4.82 12.74
C LEU A 437 26.39 -3.65 11.77
N ASN A 438 25.24 -3.30 11.22
CA ASN A 438 25.09 -2.27 10.20
C ASN A 438 24.36 -1.07 10.79
N ASN A 439 24.72 0.12 10.32
CA ASN A 439 23.92 1.32 10.47
C ASN A 439 23.71 1.91 9.08
N TYR A 440 22.45 2.09 8.70
CA TYR A 440 22.01 2.67 7.44
C TYR A 440 21.48 4.07 7.69
N GLU A 441 22.11 5.05 7.04
CA GLU A 441 21.61 6.42 6.97
C GLU A 441 21.16 6.66 5.52
N ILE A 442 19.93 7.11 5.32
CA ILE A 442 19.41 7.46 4.00
C ILE A 442 18.72 8.81 4.10
N GLU A 443 18.95 9.68 3.12
CA GLU A 443 18.22 10.92 2.97
C GLU A 443 17.90 11.20 1.51
N GLN A 444 16.75 11.80 1.27
CA GLN A 444 16.38 12.28 -0.06
C GLN A 444 15.67 13.62 0.07
N THR A 445 16.08 14.56 -0.77
CA THR A 445 15.39 15.84 -0.98
C THR A 445 14.90 15.88 -2.41
N GLY A 446 13.70 16.40 -2.66
CA GLY A 446 13.32 16.75 -4.02
C GLY A 446 12.46 17.99 -4.12
N ILE A 447 12.62 18.65 -5.26
CA ILE A 447 11.89 19.86 -5.63
C ILE A 447 11.11 19.55 -6.90
N TYR A 448 9.81 19.78 -6.87
CA TYR A 448 8.91 19.46 -7.97
C TYR A 448 8.02 20.63 -8.35
N LEU A 449 7.68 20.67 -9.64
CA LEU A 449 6.75 21.63 -10.23
C LEU A 449 5.82 20.89 -11.18
N GLN A 450 4.54 21.21 -11.14
CA GLN A 450 3.53 20.65 -12.01
C GLN A 450 2.50 21.71 -12.39
N GLU A 451 2.06 21.69 -13.64
CA GLU A 451 0.98 22.51 -14.16
C GLU A 451 -0.11 21.61 -14.75
N GLN A 452 -1.37 21.96 -14.47
CA GLN A 452 -2.56 21.37 -15.09
C GLN A 452 -3.31 22.48 -15.82
N LEU A 453 -3.22 22.48 -17.15
CA LEU A 453 -3.93 23.41 -18.01
C LEU A 453 -5.26 22.79 -18.41
N LYS A 454 -6.34 23.56 -18.31
CA LYS A 454 -7.65 23.17 -18.80
C LYS A 454 -8.20 24.23 -19.74
N LEU A 455 -8.63 23.81 -20.92
CA LEU A 455 -9.31 24.64 -21.91
C LEU A 455 -10.47 23.84 -22.49
N ASP A 456 -11.69 24.20 -22.11
CA ASP A 456 -12.89 23.40 -22.38
C ASP A 456 -12.70 21.94 -21.94
N GLY A 457 -12.79 20.98 -22.86
CA GLY A 457 -12.51 19.57 -22.62
C GLY A 457 -11.02 19.19 -22.62
N LEU A 458 -10.13 20.04 -23.12
CA LEU A 458 -8.69 19.73 -23.20
C LEU A 458 -8.03 19.91 -21.83
N VAL A 459 -7.35 18.86 -21.36
CA VAL A 459 -6.50 18.87 -20.16
C VAL A 459 -5.07 18.54 -20.56
N VAL A 460 -4.12 19.37 -20.14
CA VAL A 460 -2.68 19.14 -20.33
C VAL A 460 -2.01 19.13 -18.96
N LEU A 461 -1.31 18.04 -18.64
CA LEU A 461 -0.54 17.86 -17.42
C LEU A 461 0.94 17.90 -17.78
N LEU A 462 1.70 18.80 -17.16
CA LEU A 462 3.16 18.87 -17.29
C LEU A 462 3.78 18.83 -15.91
N GLY A 463 4.87 18.10 -15.73
CA GLY A 463 5.59 18.10 -14.47
C GLY A 463 7.06 17.75 -14.61
N GLY A 464 7.85 18.24 -13.67
CA GLY A 464 9.27 17.94 -13.55
C GLY A 464 9.71 17.97 -12.10
N ARG A 465 10.71 17.17 -11.79
CA ARG A 465 11.28 17.06 -10.45
C ARG A 465 12.78 16.82 -10.53
N GLN A 466 13.51 17.45 -9.61
CA GLN A 466 14.90 17.11 -9.32
C GLN A 466 14.96 16.46 -7.94
N ASP A 467 15.66 15.32 -7.86
CA ASP A 467 15.96 14.62 -6.63
C ASP A 467 17.46 14.61 -6.35
N TRP A 468 17.79 14.63 -5.06
CA TRP A 468 19.12 14.35 -4.52
C TRP A 468 18.97 13.26 -3.46
N TYR A 469 19.69 12.17 -3.63
CA TYR A 469 19.63 11.00 -2.79
C TYR A 469 21.02 10.67 -2.25
N GLU A 470 21.12 10.51 -0.94
CA GLU A 470 22.33 10.05 -0.27
C GLU A 470 22.02 8.83 0.60
N SER A 471 22.93 7.86 0.61
CA SER A 471 22.86 6.75 1.55
C SER A 471 24.25 6.34 2.01
N LYS A 472 24.36 5.94 3.27
CA LYS A 472 25.56 5.39 3.89
C LYS A 472 25.21 4.09 4.60
N ASN A 473 26.05 3.08 4.45
CA ASN A 473 25.97 1.82 5.18
C ASN A 473 27.31 1.59 5.90
N THR A 474 27.29 1.69 7.22
CA THR A 474 28.45 1.48 8.09
C THR A 474 28.41 0.08 8.69
N ILE A 475 29.40 -0.76 8.37
CA ILE A 475 29.49 -2.14 8.86
C ILE A 475 30.54 -2.22 9.98
N ARG A 476 30.09 -2.12 11.25
CA ARG A 476 30.97 -1.95 12.42
C ARG A 476 31.96 -3.11 12.63
N LEU A 477 31.55 -4.34 12.30
CA LEU A 477 32.41 -5.53 12.43
C LEU A 477 33.44 -5.66 11.30
N THR A 478 33.20 -5.05 10.14
CA THR A 478 34.11 -5.05 8.99
C THR A 478 34.14 -3.68 8.31
N PRO A 479 34.76 -2.65 8.92
CA PRO A 479 34.66 -1.27 8.43
C PRO A 479 35.21 -1.05 7.02
N ALA A 480 36.08 -1.95 6.53
CA ALA A 480 36.58 -1.93 5.16
C ALA A 480 35.48 -2.15 4.10
N ASN A 481 34.31 -2.65 4.50
CA ASN A 481 33.16 -2.91 3.65
C ASN A 481 32.08 -1.82 3.76
N ASN A 482 32.38 -0.68 4.39
CA ASN A 482 31.47 0.46 4.39
C ASN A 482 31.20 0.93 2.95
N SER A 483 29.98 1.40 2.70
CA SER A 483 29.59 1.94 1.41
C SER A 483 28.80 3.22 1.57
N SER A 484 28.88 4.08 0.56
CA SER A 484 28.10 5.31 0.47
C SER A 484 27.74 5.59 -0.97
N ILE A 485 26.55 6.14 -1.21
CA ILE A 485 26.11 6.64 -2.50
C ILE A 485 25.61 8.08 -2.36
N SER A 486 25.85 8.85 -3.42
CA SER A 486 25.32 10.19 -3.63
C SER A 486 24.94 10.27 -5.11
N GLN A 487 23.65 10.40 -5.37
CA GLN A 487 23.07 10.35 -6.72
C GLN A 487 22.04 11.46 -6.85
N ASP A 488 21.97 12.09 -8.02
CA ASP A 488 20.93 13.04 -8.37
C ASP A 488 20.23 12.60 -9.65
N GLN A 489 18.95 12.95 -9.78
CA GLN A 489 18.16 12.56 -10.94
C GLN A 489 17.05 13.55 -11.23
N PHE A 490 16.92 13.93 -12.51
CA PHE A 490 15.73 14.62 -13.01
C PHE A 490 14.70 13.59 -13.51
N SER A 491 13.42 13.82 -13.18
CA SER A 491 12.30 13.04 -13.72
C SER A 491 11.25 13.98 -14.29
N GLY A 492 10.77 13.70 -15.50
CA GLY A 492 9.73 14.45 -16.19
C GLY A 492 8.45 13.66 -16.45
N ARG A 493 7.35 14.38 -16.66
CA ARG A 493 6.11 13.82 -17.22
C ARG A 493 5.34 14.82 -18.05
N ALA A 494 4.60 14.30 -19.02
CA ALA A 494 3.67 15.05 -19.83
C ALA A 494 2.45 14.18 -20.15
N GLY A 495 1.25 14.75 -20.10
CA GLY A 495 0.00 14.05 -20.43
C GLY A 495 -0.99 14.99 -21.10
N VAL A 496 -1.74 14.47 -22.06
CA VAL A 496 -2.82 15.19 -22.73
C VAL A 496 -4.06 14.32 -22.71
N LEU A 497 -5.19 14.92 -22.33
CA LEU A 497 -6.50 14.28 -22.29
C LEU A 497 -7.53 15.23 -22.91
N TYR A 498 -8.54 14.68 -23.57
CA TYR A 498 -9.68 15.47 -24.03
C TYR A 498 -10.99 14.88 -23.53
N HIS A 499 -11.67 15.59 -22.63
CA HIS A 499 -12.94 15.22 -22.06
C HIS A 499 -14.10 15.69 -22.95
N PHE A 500 -14.77 14.76 -23.60
CA PHE A 500 -15.97 15.01 -24.41
C PHE A 500 -17.21 15.14 -23.53
N GLU A 501 -18.21 15.90 -24.01
CA GLU A 501 -19.49 16.09 -23.31
C GLU A 501 -20.28 14.80 -23.06
N ASN A 502 -20.02 13.75 -23.84
CA ASN A 502 -20.66 12.45 -23.67
C ASN A 502 -20.03 11.60 -22.55
N GLY A 503 -19.00 12.12 -21.85
CA GLY A 503 -18.29 11.44 -20.76
C GLY A 503 -17.07 10.63 -21.19
N LEU A 504 -16.72 10.64 -22.48
CA LEU A 504 -15.54 9.97 -23.02
C LEU A 504 -14.28 10.84 -22.83
N ALA A 505 -13.16 10.25 -22.44
CA ALA A 505 -11.90 10.95 -22.25
C ALA A 505 -10.69 10.10 -22.71
N PRO A 506 -10.31 10.15 -24.00
CA PRO A 506 -9.04 9.62 -24.46
C PRO A 506 -7.86 10.43 -23.91
N TYR A 507 -6.75 9.76 -23.66
CA TYR A 507 -5.51 10.38 -23.23
C TYR A 507 -4.26 9.67 -23.76
N ILE A 508 -3.16 10.39 -23.73
CA ILE A 508 -1.80 9.89 -23.93
C ILE A 508 -0.88 10.53 -22.89
N SER A 509 0.07 9.78 -22.36
CA SER A 509 1.05 10.29 -21.40
C SER A 509 2.41 9.64 -21.52
N TYR A 510 3.41 10.39 -21.09
CA TYR A 510 4.80 9.99 -20.89
C TYR A 510 5.19 10.30 -19.44
N ALA A 511 5.87 9.39 -18.77
CA ALA A 511 6.36 9.59 -17.41
C ALA A 511 7.66 8.82 -17.15
N GLU A 512 8.47 9.37 -16.25
CA GLU A 512 9.77 8.80 -15.86
C GLU A 512 9.81 8.39 -14.38
N SER A 513 10.63 7.41 -14.07
CA SER A 513 10.96 6.98 -12.72
C SER A 513 12.45 6.76 -12.53
N PHE A 514 12.88 6.69 -11.28
CA PHE A 514 14.22 6.24 -10.94
C PHE A 514 14.26 5.52 -9.59
N GLU A 515 15.24 4.63 -9.44
CA GLU A 515 15.57 3.97 -8.18
C GLU A 515 17.10 4.02 -7.98
N PRO A 516 17.59 4.58 -6.85
CA PRO A 516 19.01 4.60 -6.52
C PRO A 516 19.63 3.20 -6.55
N GLN A 517 20.90 3.11 -6.92
CA GLN A 517 21.64 1.84 -6.98
C GLN A 517 22.95 1.95 -6.21
N THR A 518 23.18 1.01 -5.30
CA THR A 518 24.43 0.88 -4.54
C THR A 518 25.40 -0.06 -5.25
N GLY A 519 26.70 0.18 -5.05
CA GLY A 519 27.77 -0.66 -5.62
C GLY A 519 28.54 0.02 -6.75
N ALA A 520 29.47 -0.74 -7.31
CA ALA A 520 30.33 -0.32 -8.39
C ALA A 520 30.69 -1.52 -9.27
N ASP A 521 31.06 -1.26 -10.52
CA ASP A 521 31.60 -2.30 -11.40
C ASP A 521 33.01 -2.75 -10.94
N ARG A 522 33.55 -3.78 -11.58
CA ARG A 522 34.90 -4.30 -11.30
C ARG A 522 36.03 -3.28 -11.52
N PHE A 523 35.77 -2.17 -12.20
CA PHE A 523 36.73 -1.09 -12.43
C PHE A 523 36.62 0.02 -11.38
N GLY A 524 35.67 -0.09 -10.46
CA GLY A 524 35.42 0.90 -9.40
C GLY A 524 34.53 2.06 -9.85
N ASN A 525 33.87 1.97 -11.01
CA ASN A 525 32.88 2.96 -11.42
C ASN A 525 31.59 2.70 -10.63
N ALA A 526 31.15 3.68 -9.84
CA ALA A 526 29.90 3.60 -9.10
C ALA A 526 28.72 3.42 -10.06
N PHE A 527 27.74 2.62 -9.65
CA PHE A 527 26.51 2.47 -10.41
C PHE A 527 25.70 3.78 -10.42
N GLU A 528 25.03 4.04 -11.53
CA GLU A 528 24.03 5.11 -11.68
C GLU A 528 22.64 4.60 -11.26
N PRO A 529 21.68 5.49 -10.96
CA PRO A 529 20.29 5.06 -10.72
C PRO A 529 19.74 4.21 -11.88
N THR A 530 18.91 3.22 -11.55
CA THR A 530 18.06 2.59 -12.57
C THR A 530 16.96 3.57 -12.95
N THR A 531 16.65 3.67 -14.24
CA THR A 531 15.65 4.61 -14.75
C THR A 531 14.52 3.85 -15.42
N GLY A 532 13.31 4.39 -15.31
CA GLY A 532 12.11 3.86 -15.95
C GLY A 532 11.46 4.91 -16.84
N GLN A 533 10.99 4.49 -18.01
CA GLN A 533 10.26 5.37 -18.92
C GLN A 533 9.01 4.65 -19.41
N GLN A 534 7.89 5.36 -19.42
CA GLN A 534 6.62 4.83 -19.89
C GLN A 534 5.99 5.73 -20.94
N VAL A 535 5.44 5.12 -21.99
CA VAL A 535 4.37 5.71 -22.80
C VAL A 535 3.08 4.96 -22.53
N GLU A 536 2.00 5.70 -22.24
CA GLU A 536 0.66 5.15 -22.03
C GLU A 536 -0.34 5.87 -22.91
N ALA A 537 -1.26 5.11 -23.51
CA ALA A 537 -2.45 5.65 -24.16
C ALA A 537 -3.68 4.96 -23.61
N GLY A 538 -4.75 5.70 -23.39
CA GLY A 538 -5.96 5.12 -22.81
C GLY A 538 -7.23 5.86 -23.13
N LEU A 539 -8.33 5.25 -22.73
CA LEU A 539 -9.68 5.73 -22.92
C LEU A 539 -10.42 5.54 -21.60
N LYS A 540 -10.92 6.64 -21.06
CA LYS A 540 -11.81 6.63 -19.90
C LYS A 540 -13.21 6.98 -20.36
N PHE A 541 -14.20 6.41 -19.69
CA PHE A 541 -15.59 6.79 -19.87
C PHE A 541 -16.29 6.77 -18.52
N GLN A 542 -16.97 7.86 -18.19
CA GLN A 542 -17.87 7.95 -17.05
C GLN A 542 -19.24 8.35 -17.56
N SER A 543 -20.28 7.58 -17.21
CA SER A 543 -21.63 7.89 -17.64
C SER A 543 -22.13 9.18 -16.97
N PRO A 544 -22.95 10.01 -17.66
CA PRO A 544 -23.45 11.27 -17.09
C PRO A 544 -24.27 11.11 -15.80
N ASP A 545 -24.89 9.94 -15.60
CA ASP A 545 -25.65 9.60 -14.39
C ASP A 545 -24.76 9.03 -13.26
N GLY A 546 -23.46 8.86 -13.49
CA GLY A 546 -22.50 8.36 -12.50
C GLY A 546 -22.65 6.88 -12.14
N SER A 547 -23.47 6.11 -12.86
CA SER A 547 -23.70 4.69 -12.58
C SER A 547 -22.64 3.76 -13.17
N PHE A 548 -21.81 4.26 -14.09
CA PHE A 548 -20.84 3.46 -14.83
C PHE A 548 -19.52 4.22 -15.06
N MET A 549 -18.40 3.55 -14.79
CA MET A 549 -17.06 4.02 -15.13
C MET A 549 -16.25 2.89 -15.74
N ILE A 550 -15.53 3.17 -16.82
CA ILE A 550 -14.61 2.23 -17.45
C ILE A 550 -13.32 2.93 -17.87
N THR A 551 -12.19 2.28 -17.63
CA THR A 551 -10.86 2.72 -18.04
C THR A 551 -10.21 1.58 -18.80
N GLY A 552 -9.83 1.84 -20.05
CA GLY A 552 -8.97 0.95 -20.84
C GLY A 552 -7.65 1.65 -21.13
N SER A 553 -6.52 0.97 -20.96
CA SER A 553 -5.20 1.53 -21.25
C SER A 553 -4.26 0.52 -21.91
N VAL A 554 -3.36 1.03 -22.74
CA VAL A 554 -2.20 0.31 -23.27
C VAL A 554 -0.93 1.02 -22.81
N PHE A 555 0.07 0.27 -22.41
CA PHE A 555 1.31 0.81 -21.87
C PHE A 555 2.54 0.08 -22.42
N ASP A 556 3.65 0.81 -22.47
CA ASP A 556 4.99 0.32 -22.76
C ASP A 556 5.95 0.97 -21.76
N ILE A 557 6.53 0.16 -20.88
CA ILE A 557 7.45 0.58 -19.82
C ILE A 557 8.80 -0.09 -20.06
N THR A 558 9.88 0.68 -20.05
CA THR A 558 11.25 0.16 -20.12
C THR A 558 12.03 0.60 -18.88
N LYS A 559 12.63 -0.36 -18.17
CA LYS A 559 13.55 -0.14 -17.05
C LYS A 559 14.98 -0.41 -17.51
N GLN A 560 15.84 0.58 -17.36
CA GLN A 560 17.22 0.60 -17.85
C GLN A 560 18.23 0.63 -16.69
N ASN A 561 19.50 0.41 -17.03
CA ASN A 561 20.64 0.35 -16.09
C ASN A 561 20.46 -0.72 -15.00
N VAL A 562 19.75 -1.80 -15.30
CA VAL A 562 19.56 -2.91 -14.37
C VAL A 562 20.89 -3.63 -14.17
N THR A 563 21.24 -3.91 -12.92
CA THR A 563 22.45 -4.66 -12.60
C THR A 563 22.30 -6.12 -12.99
N VAL A 564 23.26 -6.61 -13.77
CA VAL A 564 23.37 -8.01 -14.21
C VAL A 564 24.75 -8.53 -13.85
N SER A 565 24.94 -9.86 -13.82
CA SER A 565 26.23 -10.46 -13.48
C SER A 565 27.31 -10.07 -14.51
N ASP A 566 28.51 -9.72 -14.07
CA ASP A 566 29.64 -9.46 -14.97
C ASP A 566 30.20 -10.80 -15.51
N PRO A 567 30.07 -11.09 -16.82
CA PRO A 567 30.57 -12.34 -17.38
C PRO A 567 32.10 -12.42 -17.40
N LEU A 568 32.78 -11.29 -17.19
CA LEU A 568 34.24 -11.16 -17.14
C LEU A 568 34.76 -10.91 -15.72
N GLY A 569 33.88 -10.85 -14.72
CA GLY A 569 34.19 -10.59 -13.32
C GLY A 569 34.33 -11.87 -12.47
N ALA A 570 34.66 -11.69 -11.20
CA ALA A 570 34.56 -12.74 -10.20
C ALA A 570 33.08 -13.03 -9.86
N PRO A 571 32.74 -14.20 -9.28
CA PRO A 571 31.39 -14.47 -8.81
C PRO A 571 30.89 -13.38 -7.85
N GLY A 572 29.80 -12.72 -8.23
CA GLY A 572 29.21 -11.60 -7.47
C GLY A 572 29.50 -10.22 -8.06
N ASP A 573 30.47 -10.09 -8.97
CA ASP A 573 30.67 -8.83 -9.71
C ASP A 573 29.46 -8.55 -10.60
N GLN A 574 29.04 -7.28 -10.64
CA GLN A 574 27.89 -6.81 -11.42
C GLN A 574 28.28 -5.68 -12.37
N ILE A 575 27.51 -5.53 -13.46
CA ILE A 575 27.57 -4.39 -14.38
C ILE A 575 26.14 -3.93 -14.74
N GLN A 576 25.98 -2.67 -15.12
CA GLN A 576 24.68 -2.10 -15.52
C GLN A 576 24.47 -2.20 -17.04
N GLN A 577 24.17 -3.40 -17.51
CA GLN A 577 23.83 -3.68 -18.91
C GLN A 577 22.49 -4.41 -19.05
N GLY A 578 21.68 -4.42 -17.98
CA GLY A 578 20.37 -5.03 -17.98
C GLY A 578 19.28 -4.06 -18.41
N GLU A 579 18.33 -4.56 -19.17
CA GLU A 579 17.09 -3.86 -19.52
C GLU A 579 15.91 -4.82 -19.38
N VAL A 580 14.82 -4.33 -18.76
CA VAL A 580 13.57 -5.08 -18.60
C VAL A 580 12.43 -4.24 -19.15
N ARG A 581 11.59 -4.84 -19.98
CA ARG A 581 10.45 -4.19 -20.61
C ARG A 581 9.14 -4.86 -20.20
N SER A 582 8.12 -4.04 -19.93
CA SER A 582 6.75 -4.48 -19.65
C SER A 582 5.77 -3.76 -20.58
N ARG A 583 4.99 -4.53 -21.34
CA ARG A 583 3.97 -4.03 -22.26
C ARG A 583 2.65 -4.70 -21.98
N GLY A 584 1.56 -3.96 -22.09
CA GLY A 584 0.27 -4.55 -21.78
C GLY A 584 -0.93 -3.74 -22.14
N PHE A 585 -2.07 -4.36 -21.85
CA PHE A 585 -3.41 -3.79 -21.95
C PHE A 585 -4.15 -4.07 -20.63
N GLU A 586 -4.80 -3.05 -20.10
CA GLU A 586 -5.65 -3.12 -18.91
C GLU A 586 -7.06 -2.63 -19.25
N LEU A 587 -8.07 -3.28 -18.67
CA LEU A 587 -9.45 -2.84 -18.72
C LEU A 587 -10.06 -2.99 -17.32
N GLU A 588 -10.55 -1.89 -16.78
CA GLU A 588 -11.21 -1.83 -15.48
C GLU A 588 -12.57 -1.15 -15.63
N GLY A 589 -13.63 -1.81 -15.20
CA GLY A 589 -14.99 -1.29 -15.27
C GLY A 589 -15.76 -1.50 -13.98
N HIS A 590 -16.53 -0.49 -13.58
CA HIS A 590 -17.41 -0.47 -12.41
C HIS A 590 -18.79 -0.03 -12.85
N ILE A 591 -19.82 -0.83 -12.56
CA ILE A 591 -21.20 -0.59 -12.97
C ILE A 591 -22.12 -0.80 -11.76
N GLN A 592 -23.03 0.14 -11.53
CA GLN A 592 -24.16 -0.02 -10.63
C GLN A 592 -25.47 0.03 -11.45
N PRO A 593 -25.91 -1.09 -12.04
CA PRO A 593 -27.07 -1.07 -12.94
C PRO A 593 -28.39 -0.79 -12.19
N VAL A 594 -28.46 -1.15 -10.91
CA VAL A 594 -29.57 -0.86 -9.99
C VAL A 594 -29.02 -0.68 -8.58
N ASN A 595 -29.75 0.07 -7.74
CA ASN A 595 -29.35 0.30 -6.35
C ASN A 595 -29.10 -1.02 -5.60
N GLY A 596 -27.94 -1.14 -4.97
CA GLY A 596 -27.55 -2.32 -4.20
C GLY A 596 -26.91 -3.46 -5.00
N LEU A 597 -26.80 -3.34 -6.33
CA LEU A 597 -26.01 -4.26 -7.15
C LEU A 597 -24.81 -3.50 -7.73
N ASN A 598 -23.60 -3.82 -7.24
CA ASN A 598 -22.35 -3.32 -7.79
C ASN A 598 -21.64 -4.43 -8.55
N ILE A 599 -21.22 -4.16 -9.77
CA ILE A 599 -20.50 -5.09 -10.65
C ILE A 599 -19.18 -4.44 -11.01
N ALA A 600 -18.08 -5.15 -10.76
CA ALA A 600 -16.76 -4.74 -11.21
C ALA A 600 -16.15 -5.82 -12.11
N ALA A 601 -15.43 -5.40 -13.15
CA ALA A 601 -14.76 -6.26 -14.09
C ALA A 601 -13.33 -5.75 -14.34
N PHE A 602 -12.37 -6.66 -14.24
CA PHE A 602 -10.94 -6.36 -14.32
C PHE A 602 -10.30 -7.32 -15.31
N TYR A 603 -9.53 -6.80 -16.26
CA TYR A 603 -8.77 -7.60 -17.22
C TYR A 603 -7.39 -6.99 -17.42
N THR A 604 -6.38 -7.84 -17.40
CA THR A 604 -4.99 -7.47 -17.68
C THR A 604 -4.39 -8.50 -18.61
N LYS A 605 -3.77 -8.02 -19.69
CA LYS A 605 -2.85 -8.79 -20.51
C LYS A 605 -1.52 -8.07 -20.47
N MET A 606 -0.48 -8.77 -20.01
CA MET A 606 0.84 -8.19 -19.81
C MET A 606 1.90 -9.14 -20.35
N ASP A 607 2.93 -8.57 -20.94
CA ASP A 607 4.12 -9.23 -21.47
C ASP A 607 5.34 -8.53 -20.89
N VAL A 608 6.13 -9.27 -20.12
CA VAL A 608 7.32 -8.75 -19.45
C VAL A 608 8.50 -9.61 -19.86
N GLU A 609 9.56 -8.96 -20.30
CA GLU A 609 10.75 -9.61 -20.83
C GLU A 609 12.03 -8.85 -20.46
N THR A 610 13.09 -9.60 -20.25
CA THR A 610 14.45 -9.07 -20.24
C THR A 610 14.89 -8.80 -21.68
N THR A 611 15.10 -7.55 -22.04
CA THR A 611 15.51 -7.13 -23.39
C THR A 611 17.02 -7.06 -23.54
N GLU A 612 17.76 -6.78 -22.46
CA GLU A 612 19.23 -6.80 -22.41
C GLU A 612 19.71 -7.54 -21.15
N ASP A 613 20.70 -8.42 -21.30
CA ASP A 613 21.37 -9.17 -20.22
C ASP A 613 22.74 -9.65 -20.72
N THR A 614 23.71 -9.79 -19.82
CA THR A 614 25.02 -10.38 -20.12
C THR A 614 24.94 -11.89 -20.38
N THR A 615 23.90 -12.54 -19.88
CA THR A 615 23.56 -13.93 -20.10
C THR A 615 22.53 -14.05 -21.21
N ALA A 616 22.98 -14.39 -22.42
CA ALA A 616 22.12 -14.48 -23.62
C ALA A 616 20.89 -15.40 -23.46
N ALA A 617 20.92 -16.37 -22.54
CA ALA A 617 19.78 -17.25 -22.26
C ALA A 617 18.61 -16.55 -21.55
N ASN A 618 18.87 -15.41 -20.88
CA ASN A 618 17.86 -14.62 -20.19
C ASN A 618 17.11 -13.68 -21.13
N VAL A 619 17.73 -13.26 -22.24
CA VAL A 619 17.11 -12.34 -23.20
C VAL A 619 15.87 -12.97 -23.83
N GLY A 620 14.75 -12.24 -23.82
CA GLY A 620 13.43 -12.69 -24.26
C GLY A 620 12.74 -13.64 -23.28
N LYS A 621 13.22 -13.75 -22.04
CA LYS A 621 12.55 -14.47 -20.95
C LYS A 621 11.89 -13.48 -20.00
N THR A 622 10.80 -13.92 -19.38
CA THR A 622 10.15 -13.19 -18.29
C THR A 622 11.05 -13.26 -17.04
N PRO A 623 11.35 -12.12 -16.40
CA PRO A 623 12.02 -12.09 -15.11
C PRO A 623 11.28 -12.91 -14.04
N VAL A 624 11.99 -13.28 -12.99
CA VAL A 624 11.38 -13.98 -11.85
C VAL A 624 10.54 -12.98 -11.03
N GLN A 625 9.38 -13.40 -10.50
CA GLN A 625 8.48 -12.58 -9.65
C GLN A 625 7.83 -11.36 -10.33
N VAL A 626 7.38 -11.56 -11.59
CA VAL A 626 6.58 -10.61 -12.37
C VAL A 626 5.09 -10.79 -12.11
#